data_AF-A0A6N6P3X1-F1
#
_entry.id   AF-A0A6N6P3X1-F1
#
_cell.length_a   1.000
_cell.length_b   1.000
_cell.length_c   1.000
_cell.angle_alpha   90.00
_cell.angle_beta   90.00
_cell.angle_gamma   90.00
#
_symmetry.space_group_name_H-M   'P 1'
#
loop_
_entity.id
_entity.type
_entity.pdbx_description
1 polymer ?
#
loop_
_entity_poly.entity_id
_entity_poly.type
_entity_poly.pdbx_seq_one_letter_code
_entity_poly.pdbx_strand_id
1 'polypeptide(L)'
;MKSAYELAMSRLEQSSPTKPLTVEQKRELAEIDSEYDAKIAERRIFLESEIAKSLGDPVGEEQIRRQLASEIATFQEKRDLKKDKIRLGKSE
;
A
#
# COMPACT_ATOMS: atom_id res chain seq x y z
N MET A 1 21.22 -29.70 -18.37
CA MET A 1 21.23 -28.44 -19.14
C MET A 1 20.25 -27.49 -18.47
N LYS A 2 20.66 -26.26 -18.15
CA LYS A 2 19.77 -25.29 -17.49
C LYS A 2 18.76 -24.73 -18.51
N SER A 3 17.54 -24.48 -18.07
CA SER A 3 16.47 -23.92 -18.92
C SER A 3 16.79 -22.48 -19.32
N ALA A 4 16.31 -22.04 -20.49
CA ALA A 4 16.48 -20.66 -20.97
C ALA A 4 15.94 -19.62 -19.96
N TYR A 5 14.91 -19.98 -19.19
CA TYR A 5 14.36 -19.15 -18.12
C TYR A 5 15.34 -18.99 -16.95
N GLU A 6 15.98 -20.08 -16.51
CA GLU A 6 16.97 -20.05 -15.42
C GLU A 6 18.22 -19.27 -15.83
N LEU A 7 18.63 -19.36 -17.09
CA LEU A 7 19.74 -18.59 -17.63
C LEU A 7 19.41 -17.08 -17.68
N ALA A 8 18.17 -16.73 -18.02
CA ALA A 8 17.69 -15.35 -18.02
C ALA A 8 17.61 -14.77 -16.60
N MET A 9 17.08 -15.54 -15.64
CA MET A 9 17.01 -15.15 -14.23
C MET A 9 18.40 -14.98 -13.61
N SER A 10 19.33 -15.90 -13.89
CA SER A 10 20.70 -15.81 -13.35
C SER A 10 21.50 -14.64 -13.93
N ARG A 11 21.25 -14.26 -15.20
CA ARG A 11 21.81 -13.03 -15.80
C ARG A 11 21.16 -11.78 -15.22
N LEU A 12 19.87 -11.80 -14.94
CA LEU A 12 19.14 -10.71 -14.29
C LEU A 12 19.69 -10.45 -12.88
N GLU A 13 19.82 -11.49 -12.06
CA GLU A 13 20.43 -11.43 -10.71
C GLU A 13 21.89 -10.92 -10.73
N GLN A 14 22.66 -11.27 -11.77
CA GLN A 14 24.03 -10.75 -11.95
C GLN A 14 24.07 -9.28 -12.38
N SER A 15 23.08 -8.82 -13.17
CA SER A 15 23.02 -7.45 -13.70
C SER A 15 22.36 -6.45 -12.75
N SER A 16 21.55 -6.93 -11.81
CA SER A 16 20.94 -6.15 -10.73
C SER A 16 20.73 -7.09 -9.55
N PRO A 17 21.68 -7.17 -8.60
CA PRO A 17 21.50 -8.01 -7.44
C PRO A 17 20.31 -7.47 -6.65
N THR A 18 19.15 -8.11 -6.81
CA THR A 18 17.99 -7.91 -5.94
C THR A 18 18.41 -8.44 -4.59
N LYS A 19 18.94 -7.56 -3.72
CA LYS A 19 19.24 -7.94 -2.34
C LYS A 19 17.96 -8.52 -1.74
N PRO A 20 17.97 -9.79 -1.31
CA PRO A 20 16.79 -10.36 -0.68
C PRO A 20 16.48 -9.55 0.57
N LEU A 21 15.19 -9.24 0.78
CA LEU A 21 14.76 -8.54 2.00
C LEU A 21 15.10 -9.38 3.23
N THR A 22 15.62 -8.72 4.27
CA THR A 22 15.86 -9.38 5.57
C THR A 22 14.55 -9.79 6.23
N VAL A 23 14.62 -10.63 7.26
CA VAL A 23 13.44 -11.05 8.02
C VAL A 23 12.78 -9.84 8.69
N GLU A 24 13.61 -8.91 9.19
CA GLU A 24 13.19 -7.66 9.81
C GLU A 24 12.49 -6.76 8.80
N GLN A 25 13.06 -6.55 7.61
CA GLN A 25 12.42 -5.77 6.54
C GLN A 25 11.06 -6.36 6.14
N LYS A 26 10.96 -7.70 6.01
CA LYS A 26 9.69 -8.35 5.69
C LYS A 26 8.65 -8.15 6.79
N ARG A 27 9.08 -8.22 8.05
CA ARG A 27 8.21 -7.98 9.21
C ARG A 27 7.72 -6.54 9.24
N GLU A 28 8.60 -5.56 9.08
CA GLU A 28 8.22 -4.14 9.05
C GLU A 28 7.26 -3.84 7.90
N LEU A 29 7.49 -4.41 6.70
CA LEU A 29 6.56 -4.27 5.57
C LEU A 29 5.17 -4.82 5.91
N ALA A 30 5.09 -5.97 6.59
CA ALA A 30 3.82 -6.55 6.99
C ALA A 30 3.11 -5.72 8.08
N GLU A 31 3.88 -5.15 9.03
CA GLU A 31 3.34 -4.25 10.06
C GLU A 31 2.78 -2.97 9.41
N ILE A 32 3.47 -2.38 8.44
CA ILE A 32 2.97 -1.24 7.67
C ILE A 32 1.70 -1.60 6.89
N ASP A 33 1.69 -2.77 6.25
CA ASP A 33 0.51 -3.23 5.53
C ASP A 33 -0.70 -3.31 6.47
N SER A 34 -0.55 -3.95 7.62
CA SER A 34 -1.61 -4.05 8.63
C SER A 34 -2.03 -2.69 9.18
N GLU A 35 -1.09 -1.77 9.44
CA GLU A 35 -1.37 -0.43 9.97
C GLU A 35 -2.25 0.37 9.00
N TYR A 36 -1.89 0.39 7.72
CA TYR A 36 -2.61 1.18 6.72
C TYR A 36 -3.92 0.53 6.31
N ASP A 37 -3.99 -0.80 6.27
CA ASP A 37 -5.25 -1.52 6.02
C ASP A 37 -6.27 -1.22 7.13
N ALA A 38 -5.83 -1.16 8.40
CA ALA A 38 -6.69 -0.77 9.52
C ALA A 38 -7.18 0.68 9.40
N LYS A 39 -6.30 1.63 9.08
CA LYS A 39 -6.66 3.05 8.88
C LYS A 39 -7.67 3.24 7.74
N ILE A 40 -7.46 2.53 6.63
CA ILE A 40 -8.39 2.56 5.49
C ILE A 40 -9.75 1.98 5.90
N ALA A 41 -9.77 0.85 6.62
CA ALA A 41 -11.01 0.24 7.08
C ALA A 41 -11.79 1.17 8.03
N GLU A 42 -11.11 1.77 9.01
CA GLU A 42 -11.71 2.74 9.94
C GLU A 42 -12.33 3.91 9.18
N ARG A 43 -11.59 4.49 8.21
CA ARG A 43 -12.11 5.61 7.42
C ARG A 43 -13.27 5.25 6.51
N ARG A 44 -13.25 4.07 5.91
CA ARG A 44 -14.37 3.57 5.13
C ARG A 44 -15.61 3.44 5.97
N ILE A 45 -15.52 2.76 7.12
CA ILE A 45 -16.67 2.59 8.03
C ILE A 45 -17.24 3.94 8.45
N PHE A 46 -16.37 4.88 8.83
CA PHE A 46 -16.79 6.21 9.24
C PHE A 46 -17.53 6.96 8.12
N LEU A 47 -16.91 7.12 6.95
CA LEU A 47 -17.48 7.91 5.86
C LEU A 47 -18.67 7.21 5.18
N GLU A 48 -18.70 5.88 5.11
CA GLU A 48 -19.88 5.14 4.68
C GLU A 48 -21.07 5.38 5.63
N SER A 49 -20.82 5.50 6.94
CA SER A 49 -21.87 5.88 7.89
C SER A 49 -22.36 7.31 7.71
N GLU A 50 -21.48 8.24 7.32
CA GLU A 50 -21.85 9.63 7.00
C GLU A 50 -22.65 9.71 5.69
N ILE A 51 -22.29 8.93 4.66
CA ILE A 51 -23.07 8.82 3.41
C ILE A 51 -24.49 8.35 3.74
N ALA A 52 -24.63 7.33 4.60
CA ALA A 52 -25.94 6.85 5.00
C ALA A 52 -26.77 7.90 5.75
N LYS A 53 -26.13 8.83 6.48
CA LYS A 53 -26.82 9.95 7.15
C LYS A 53 -27.24 11.06 6.18
N SER A 54 -26.55 11.21 5.06
CA SER A 54 -26.84 12.20 4.01
C SER A 54 -27.93 11.77 3.02
N LEU A 55 -28.75 10.78 3.37
CA LEU A 55 -29.88 10.30 2.57
C LEU A 55 -30.77 11.46 2.11
N GLY A 56 -30.89 11.64 0.80
CA GLY A 56 -31.70 12.69 0.19
C GLY A 56 -30.94 13.98 -0.12
N ASP A 57 -29.62 14.03 0.12
CA ASP A 57 -28.72 15.07 -0.37
C ASP A 57 -27.67 14.46 -1.34
N PRO A 58 -27.99 14.36 -2.65
CA PRO A 58 -27.07 13.80 -3.63
C PRO A 58 -25.74 14.54 -3.74
N VAL A 59 -25.72 15.84 -3.45
CA VAL A 59 -24.50 16.65 -3.53
C VAL A 59 -23.61 16.35 -2.31
N GLY A 60 -24.19 16.31 -1.11
CA GLY A 60 -23.50 15.91 0.10
C GLY A 60 -22.95 14.48 0.04
N GLU A 61 -23.73 13.52 -0.45
CA GLU A 61 -23.27 12.14 -0.65
C GLU A 61 -22.06 12.07 -1.59
N GLU A 62 -22.10 12.78 -2.72
CA GLU A 62 -21.01 12.80 -3.69
C GLU A 62 -19.74 13.46 -3.12
N GLN A 63 -19.90 14.53 -2.32
CA GLN A 63 -18.77 15.15 -1.62
C GLN A 63 -18.09 14.18 -0.65
N ILE A 64 -18.87 13.43 0.14
CA ILE A 64 -18.34 12.46 1.09
C ILE A 64 -17.67 11.29 0.35
N ARG A 65 -18.23 10.82 -0.77
CA ARG A 65 -17.59 9.79 -1.62
C ARG A 65 -16.25 10.26 -2.18
N ARG A 66 -16.16 11.50 -2.66
CA ARG A 66 -14.90 12.09 -3.13
C ARG A 66 -13.87 12.22 -2.02
N GLN A 67 -14.31 12.64 -0.83
CA GLN A 67 -13.45 12.68 0.33
C GLN A 67 -12.88 11.29 0.65
N LEU A 68 -13.74 10.26 0.70
CA LEU A 68 -13.31 8.89 0.96
C LEU A 68 -12.27 8.42 -0.05
N ALA A 69 -12.51 8.66 -1.34
CA ALA A 69 -11.56 8.29 -2.39
C ALA A 69 -10.21 8.99 -2.23
N SER A 70 -10.22 10.29 -1.92
CA SER A 70 -9.00 11.08 -1.70
C SER A 70 -8.22 10.62 -0.47
N GLU A 71 -8.91 10.29 0.63
CA GLU A 71 -8.27 9.81 1.85
C GLU A 71 -7.63 8.43 1.63
N ILE A 72 -8.32 7.51 0.97
CA ILE A 72 -7.78 6.18 0.62
C ILE A 72 -6.52 6.33 -0.25
N ALA A 73 -6.57 7.16 -1.30
CA ALA A 73 -5.41 7.39 -2.17
C ALA A 73 -4.21 7.93 -1.36
N THR A 74 -4.45 8.87 -0.45
CA THR A 74 -3.42 9.42 0.43
C THR A 74 -2.82 8.37 1.36
N PHE A 75 -3.63 7.46 1.91
CA PHE A 75 -3.13 6.36 2.74
C PHE A 75 -2.31 5.36 1.93
N GLN A 76 -2.74 5.02 0.72
CA GLN A 76 -2.00 4.14 -0.18
C GLN A 76 -0.64 4.74 -0.57
N GLU A 77 -0.60 6.01 -0.94
CA GLU A 77 0.65 6.70 -1.26
C GLU A 77 1.62 6.70 -0.06
N LYS A 78 1.12 7.02 1.14
CA LYS A 78 1.95 6.99 2.35
C LYS A 78 2.44 5.59 2.69
N ARG A 79 1.61 4.56 2.50
CA ARG A 79 1.98 3.15 2.67
C ARG A 79 3.12 2.81 1.72
N ASP A 80 2.97 3.11 0.44
CA ASP A 80 3.97 2.80 -0.58
C ASP A 80 5.29 3.51 -0.32
N LEU A 81 5.24 4.81 -0.01
CA LEU A 81 6.43 5.60 0.36
C LEU A 81 7.18 4.99 1.55
N LYS A 82 6.48 4.56 2.61
CA LYS A 82 7.15 3.92 3.75
C LYS A 82 7.71 2.54 3.39
N LYS A 83 6.98 1.74 2.61
CA LYS A 83 7.46 0.42 2.15
C LYS A 83 8.71 0.55 1.28
N ASP A 84 8.76 1.57 0.43
CA ASP A 84 9.92 1.85 -0.40
C ASP A 84 11.14 2.27 0.42
N LYS A 85 10.96 3.08 1.47
CA LYS A 85 12.04 3.39 2.42
C LYS A 85 12.64 2.12 3.04
N ILE A 86 11.80 1.19 3.50
CA ILE A 86 12.26 -0.10 4.07
C ILE A 86 13.01 -0.92 3.02
N ARG A 87 12.46 -1.05 1.81
CA ARG A 87 13.10 -1.81 0.71
C ARG A 87 14.47 -1.23 0.33
N LEU A 88 14.61 0.09 0.36
CA LEU A 88 15.86 0.79 0.08
C LEU A 88 16.85 0.77 1.26
N GLY A 89 16.46 0.20 2.41
CA GLY A 89 17.29 0.18 3.61
C GLY A 89 17.51 1.57 4.22
N LYS A 90 16.66 2.54 3.86
CA LYS A 90 16.62 3.87 4.49
C LYS A 90 15.66 3.79 5.67
N SER A 91 16.10 3.16 6.75
CA SER A 91 15.52 3.39 8.07
C SER A 91 15.85 4.83 8.46
N GLU A 92 14.85 5.63 8.84
CA GLU A 92 15.02 6.98 9.40
C GLU A 92 15.89 6.98 10.67
#